data_AF-A0A2U1PU67-F1
#
_entry.id   AF-A0A2U1PU67-F1
#
_cell.length_a   1.000
_cell.length_b   1.000
_cell.length_c   1.000
_cell.angle_alpha   90.00
_cell.angle_beta   90.00
_cell.angle_gamma   90.00
#
_symmetry.space_group_name_H-M   'P 1'
#
loop_
_entity.id
_entity.type
_entity.pdbx_description
1 polymer ?
#
loop_
_entity_poly.entity_id
_entity_poly.type
_entity_poly.pdbx_seq_one_letter_code
_entity_poly.pdbx_strand_id
1 'polypeptide(L)'
;MITTTLLTTTNSLANNHHESDLAGEYRDRNVTNGRTVVVRVKLDSINRELLTWTLVKQAQPGDCTALNIDARVVFPDHILVLLVSKNVGTGAGLECVYTSNDTDYSGVVREELRDVLSVDEYNEIRWLVRCPLPPANFSSVVTLRSQGASVVVDKTEGWLNSWENLAYEAVMDGNTVAVFVKGISHRQGKESDPNRFTCHFGLKNDEYMLTSKAVTAAQEVVRCVLPRSFEMHPEKAQGIQVTVSFQIPMPRRRNNLRIMVPSVAKISSLGLEVKRTKHELCVCTMLWNQADSISEWITYHSWLGVEKWFIYDNNSDDDIQEVIKKLDRDGYNVSRHVWPWIKTQEAGFSHCAIRARDECNWVSFMDVDEFYYFPRGGSLRTLVSNYTSSSSTGELRTSCHSFGPSGLRSPPNQGVTVGYTCRLQSPERHKSIIRPDALDTTLMNVVHHFQLKKGFRYNNVHQGTAVINHYKYQVWESFRAKFYRRVATYVADWQDNHNEGSRDRAPGLGTEAIEPPDWRLRFCEVRDTGLKDFVLGNLADKSTGILPWDRSLGHTDIQQIQ
;
A
#
# COMPACT_ATOMS: atom_id res chain seq x y z
N MET A 1 -15.03 -10.56 23.88
CA MET A 1 -13.85 -11.38 23.58
C MET A 1 -14.31 -12.82 23.45
N ILE A 2 -14.07 -13.47 22.31
CA ILE A 2 -14.32 -14.91 22.15
C ILE A 2 -12.97 -15.59 22.40
N THR A 3 -12.81 -16.19 23.58
CA THR A 3 -11.63 -16.98 23.89
C THR A 3 -11.92 -18.42 23.47
N THR A 4 -11.42 -18.82 22.29
CA THR A 4 -11.53 -20.20 21.83
C THR A 4 -10.34 -20.99 22.37
N THR A 5 -10.52 -21.71 23.47
CA THR A 5 -9.50 -22.64 23.99
C THR A 5 -9.58 -23.93 23.18
N LEU A 6 -8.69 -24.12 22.21
CA LEU A 6 -8.46 -25.41 21.56
C LEU A 6 -7.63 -26.30 22.50
N LEU A 7 -8.26 -27.27 23.14
CA LEU A 7 -7.55 -28.39 23.79
C LEU A 7 -7.14 -29.38 22.70
N THR A 8 -5.89 -29.31 22.25
CA THR A 8 -5.26 -30.39 21.48
C THR A 8 -4.77 -31.46 22.44
N THR A 9 -5.50 -32.56 22.59
CA THR A 9 -4.99 -33.76 23.28
C THR A 9 -4.11 -34.55 22.32
N THR A 10 -2.80 -34.49 22.52
CA THR A 10 -1.84 -35.46 21.97
C THR A 10 -1.88 -36.74 22.79
N ASN A 11 -1.96 -37.89 22.12
CA ASN A 11 -1.93 -39.20 22.76
C ASN A 11 -0.59 -39.42 23.48
N SER A 12 -0.61 -39.48 24.81
CA SER A 12 0.32 -40.31 25.57
C SER A 12 -0.41 -41.00 26.73
N LEU A 13 -0.19 -42.30 26.82
CA LEU A 13 -0.73 -43.19 27.85
C LEU A 13 -0.08 -42.90 29.20
N ALA A 14 -0.87 -42.54 30.21
CA ALA A 14 -0.56 -42.80 31.61
C ALA A 14 -1.84 -42.75 32.47
N ASN A 15 -2.16 -43.89 33.08
CA ASN A 15 -3.19 -44.05 34.10
C ASN A 15 -2.92 -43.13 35.31
N ASN A 16 -3.94 -42.41 35.78
CA ASN A 16 -4.38 -42.47 37.18
C ASN A 16 -5.68 -41.68 37.41
N HIS A 17 -6.57 -42.32 38.17
CA HIS A 17 -7.91 -41.88 38.53
C HIS A 17 -7.95 -40.56 39.32
N HIS A 18 -8.90 -39.70 38.99
CA HIS A 18 -9.96 -39.28 39.91
C HIS A 18 -11.12 -38.63 39.12
N GLU A 19 -12.24 -39.35 39.03
CA GLU A 19 -13.54 -38.85 38.57
C GLU A 19 -14.08 -37.79 39.55
N SER A 20 -14.54 -36.67 39.00
CA SER A 20 -15.68 -35.95 39.56
C SER A 20 -16.60 -35.58 38.39
N ASP A 21 -17.81 -36.13 38.46
CA ASP A 21 -18.83 -36.14 37.43
C ASP A 21 -19.38 -34.75 37.08
N LEU A 22 -19.32 -34.39 35.80
CA LEU A 22 -20.39 -33.66 35.12
C LEU A 22 -20.62 -34.30 33.75
N ALA A 23 -21.33 -35.43 33.78
CA ALA A 23 -21.84 -36.11 32.60
C ALA A 23 -22.81 -35.22 31.82
N GLY A 24 -22.55 -35.04 30.53
CA GLY A 24 -23.49 -34.49 29.55
C GLY A 24 -23.26 -35.17 28.21
N GLU A 25 -24.24 -35.96 27.76
CA GLU A 25 -24.21 -36.85 26.59
C GLU A 25 -23.42 -36.31 25.37
N TYR A 26 -22.34 -37.01 25.02
CA TYR A 26 -21.71 -36.92 23.70
C TYR A 26 -22.48 -37.83 22.75
N ARG A 27 -23.30 -37.28 21.85
CA ARG A 27 -23.93 -38.06 20.77
C ARG A 27 -23.18 -37.88 19.47
N ASP A 28 -22.32 -38.84 19.17
CA ASP A 28 -21.71 -38.99 17.85
C ASP A 28 -22.82 -39.41 16.86
N ARG A 29 -23.18 -38.51 15.94
CA ARG A 29 -24.06 -38.87 14.80
C ARG A 29 -23.18 -39.00 13.56
N ASN A 30 -22.83 -40.25 13.22
CA ASN A 30 -22.31 -40.57 11.90
C ASN A 30 -23.42 -40.39 10.86
N VAL A 31 -23.45 -39.22 10.22
CA VAL A 31 -24.15 -39.03 8.95
C VAL A 31 -23.10 -39.22 7.87
N THR A 32 -23.38 -40.10 6.91
CA THR A 32 -22.55 -40.32 5.72
C THR A 32 -22.17 -38.98 5.08
N ASN A 33 -20.86 -38.72 4.98
CA ASN A 33 -20.16 -37.53 4.44
C ASN A 33 -19.92 -36.30 5.35
N GLY A 34 -19.72 -36.47 6.65
CA GLY A 34 -18.90 -35.51 7.43
C GLY A 34 -19.04 -35.60 8.96
N ARG A 35 -17.93 -35.42 9.68
CA ARG A 35 -17.94 -35.25 11.16
C ARG A 35 -18.36 -33.82 11.49
N THR A 36 -19.58 -33.69 12.03
CA THR A 36 -20.05 -32.43 12.62
C THR A 36 -19.87 -32.52 14.13
N VAL A 37 -19.06 -31.64 14.71
CA VAL A 37 -18.83 -31.62 16.15
C VAL A 37 -19.73 -30.56 16.77
N VAL A 38 -20.48 -30.96 17.80
CA VAL A 38 -21.29 -30.03 18.59
C VAL A 38 -20.37 -29.42 19.63
N VAL A 39 -20.00 -28.15 19.47
CA VAL A 39 -19.11 -27.46 20.41
C VAL A 39 -19.95 -26.56 21.32
N ARG A 40 -19.71 -26.66 22.62
CA ARG A 40 -20.33 -25.79 23.62
C ARG A 40 -19.56 -24.48 23.65
N VAL A 41 -20.20 -23.37 23.28
CA VAL A 41 -19.57 -22.04 23.33
C VAL A 41 -20.10 -21.31 24.56
N LYS A 42 -19.19 -20.92 25.46
CA LYS A 42 -19.51 -20.04 26.59
C LYS A 42 -19.38 -18.59 26.14
N LEU A 43 -20.48 -17.86 26.11
CA LEU A 43 -20.50 -16.42 25.85
C LEU A 43 -20.60 -15.69 27.19
N ASP A 44 -19.50 -15.10 27.65
CA ASP A 44 -19.50 -14.25 28.83
C ASP A 44 -20.04 -12.85 28.46
N SER A 45 -21.24 -12.56 28.96
CA SER A 45 -21.84 -11.22 29.01
C SER A 45 -21.89 -10.77 30.46
N ILE A 46 -21.61 -9.50 30.73
CA ILE A 46 -21.47 -8.89 32.07
C ILE A 46 -22.70 -9.12 32.98
N ASN A 47 -23.85 -9.55 32.45
CA ASN A 47 -25.05 -9.80 33.27
C ASN A 47 -25.85 -11.09 33.00
N ARG A 48 -25.43 -12.02 32.12
CA ARG A 48 -26.07 -13.35 31.98
C ARG A 48 -25.12 -14.39 31.36
N GLU A 49 -25.10 -15.60 31.92
CA GLU A 49 -24.51 -16.77 31.26
C GLU A 49 -25.47 -17.32 30.19
N LEU A 50 -25.04 -17.33 28.94
CA LEU A 50 -25.75 -17.97 27.82
C LEU A 50 -24.90 -19.12 27.30
N LEU A 51 -25.42 -20.34 27.43
CA LEU A 51 -24.85 -21.54 26.83
C LEU A 51 -25.50 -21.75 25.46
N THR A 52 -24.73 -21.60 24.39
CA THR A 52 -25.18 -21.89 23.03
C THR A 52 -24.39 -23.05 22.43
N TRP A 53 -25.10 -23.94 21.75
CA TRP A 53 -24.51 -25.05 21.00
C TRP A 53 -24.34 -24.63 19.55
N THR A 54 -23.11 -24.67 19.04
CA THR A 54 -22.81 -24.37 17.64
C THR A 54 -22.29 -25.63 16.96
N LEU A 55 -22.83 -25.92 15.78
CA LEU A 55 -22.32 -26.97 14.91
C LEU A 55 -21.07 -26.44 14.22
N VAL A 56 -19.92 -27.03 14.53
CA VAL A 56 -18.66 -26.72 13.84
C VAL A 56 -18.30 -27.91 12.97
N LYS A 57 -18.15 -27.65 11.66
CA LYS A 57 -17.66 -28.66 10.73
C LYS A 57 -16.15 -28.76 10.90
N GLN A 58 -15.64 -29.93 11.28
CA GLN A 58 -14.20 -30.14 11.35
C GLN A 58 -13.67 -30.29 9.93
N ALA A 59 -12.77 -29.37 9.52
CA ALA A 59 -12.15 -29.43 8.20
C ALA A 59 -11.39 -30.76 8.05
N GLN A 60 -11.68 -31.51 6.99
CA GLN A 60 -10.99 -32.78 6.72
C GLN A 60 -9.86 -32.59 5.70
N PRO A 61 -8.81 -33.43 5.72
CA PRO A 61 -7.86 -33.50 4.62
C PRO A 61 -8.60 -33.85 3.34
N GLY A 62 -8.78 -32.88 2.44
CA GLY A 62 -9.59 -33.00 1.22
C GLY A 62 -10.76 -32.02 1.08
N ASP A 63 -11.03 -31.16 2.07
CA ASP A 63 -11.95 -30.02 1.85
C ASP A 63 -11.32 -29.03 0.86
N CYS A 64 -11.87 -28.97 -0.36
CA CYS A 64 -11.45 -28.06 -1.42
C CYS A 64 -11.58 -26.60 -0.96
N THR A 65 -10.46 -25.87 -0.84
CA THR A 65 -10.48 -24.41 -0.69
C THR A 65 -10.98 -23.78 -1.99
N ALA A 66 -12.21 -23.25 -1.98
CA ALA A 66 -12.75 -22.57 -3.15
C ALA A 66 -12.11 -21.18 -3.30
N LEU A 67 -11.43 -20.95 -4.41
CA LEU A 67 -10.87 -19.65 -4.79
C LEU A 67 -11.95 -18.88 -5.55
N ASN A 68 -12.43 -17.77 -5.00
CA ASN A 68 -13.46 -16.98 -5.67
C ASN A 68 -12.83 -15.80 -6.40
N ILE A 69 -13.05 -15.69 -7.71
CA ILE A 69 -12.71 -14.48 -8.45
C ILE A 69 -13.76 -13.41 -8.11
N ASP A 70 -13.28 -12.30 -7.54
CA ASP A 70 -14.09 -11.18 -7.08
C ASP A 70 -14.15 -10.06 -8.12
N ALA A 71 -13.04 -9.82 -8.83
CA ALA A 71 -12.99 -8.85 -9.91
C ALA A 71 -11.76 -9.05 -10.82
N ARG A 72 -11.83 -8.44 -12.00
CA ARG A 72 -10.72 -8.35 -12.95
C ARG A 72 -10.53 -6.91 -13.40
N VAL A 73 -9.28 -6.46 -13.47
CA VAL A 73 -8.89 -5.13 -13.94
C VAL A 73 -7.81 -5.28 -15.00
N VAL A 74 -8.04 -4.68 -16.17
CA VAL A 74 -7.05 -4.64 -17.26
C VAL A 74 -6.15 -3.43 -17.08
N PHE A 75 -4.87 -3.70 -16.93
CA PHE A 75 -3.80 -2.72 -17.03
C PHE A 75 -3.14 -2.77 -18.42
N PRO A 76 -2.31 -1.79 -18.79
CA PRO A 76 -1.65 -1.76 -20.10
C PRO A 76 -0.76 -2.97 -20.40
N ASP A 77 -0.21 -3.62 -19.39
CA ASP A 77 0.81 -4.68 -19.48
C ASP A 77 0.36 -6.03 -18.92
N HIS A 78 -0.72 -6.07 -18.11
CA HIS A 78 -1.21 -7.29 -17.48
C HIS A 78 -2.68 -7.18 -17.06
N ILE A 79 -3.28 -8.31 -16.66
CA ILE A 79 -4.60 -8.37 -16.04
C ILE A 79 -4.43 -8.66 -14.55
N LEU A 80 -4.99 -7.80 -13.70
CA LEU A 80 -5.07 -8.02 -12.27
C LEU A 80 -6.38 -8.74 -11.91
N VAL A 81 -6.26 -9.92 -11.33
CA VAL A 81 -7.37 -10.72 -10.82
C VAL A 81 -7.40 -10.61 -9.30
N LEU A 82 -8.52 -10.10 -8.77
CA LEU A 82 -8.75 -10.02 -7.33
C LEU A 82 -9.45 -11.30 -6.88
N LEU A 83 -8.84 -12.03 -5.95
CA LEU A 83 -9.38 -13.25 -5.38
C LEU A 83 -9.84 -13.02 -3.95
N VAL A 84 -10.90 -13.72 -3.54
CA VAL A 84 -11.33 -13.84 -2.15
C VAL A 84 -11.09 -15.28 -1.69
N SER A 85 -10.17 -15.45 -0.74
CA SER A 85 -9.85 -16.73 -0.10
C SER A 85 -9.15 -16.51 1.25
N LYS A 86 -9.42 -17.39 2.22
CA LYS A 86 -8.74 -17.38 3.52
C LYS A 86 -7.30 -17.91 3.47
N ASN A 87 -6.95 -18.65 2.42
CA ASN A 87 -5.58 -19.14 2.21
C ASN A 87 -5.37 -19.45 0.73
N VAL A 88 -4.36 -18.86 0.11
CA VAL A 88 -3.92 -19.15 -1.26
C VAL A 88 -2.50 -19.74 -1.27
N GLY A 89 -1.86 -19.88 -0.09
CA GLY A 89 -0.46 -20.29 0.03
C GLY A 89 0.47 -19.31 -0.69
N THR A 90 1.56 -19.82 -1.27
CA THR A 90 2.53 -19.05 -2.06
C THR A 90 2.08 -18.79 -3.50
N GLY A 91 0.84 -19.15 -3.87
CA GLY A 91 0.38 -19.11 -5.27
C GLY A 91 1.01 -20.18 -6.17
N ALA A 92 1.86 -21.06 -5.63
CA ALA A 92 2.48 -22.16 -6.36
C ALA A 92 1.40 -23.08 -6.95
N GLY A 93 1.36 -23.18 -8.28
CA GLY A 93 0.40 -24.00 -9.03
C GLY A 93 -0.88 -23.26 -9.46
N LEU A 94 -0.90 -21.92 -9.44
CA LEU A 94 -1.94 -21.15 -10.14
C LEU A 94 -1.52 -20.83 -11.57
N GLU A 95 -2.43 -21.05 -12.52
CA GLU A 95 -2.24 -20.77 -13.94
C GLU A 95 -3.36 -19.86 -14.44
N CYS A 96 -3.01 -18.93 -15.33
CA CYS A 96 -3.94 -18.08 -16.05
C CYS A 96 -4.44 -18.83 -17.28
N VAL A 97 -5.76 -18.98 -17.41
CA VAL A 97 -6.40 -19.72 -18.50
C VAL A 97 -7.21 -18.77 -19.36
N TYR A 98 -6.95 -18.81 -20.66
CA TYR A 98 -7.65 -18.03 -21.68
C TYR A 98 -8.40 -18.98 -22.62
N THR A 99 -9.61 -18.60 -22.99
CA THR A 99 -10.45 -19.35 -23.92
C THR A 99 -10.37 -18.74 -25.32
N SER A 100 -10.29 -19.58 -26.35
CA SER A 100 -10.28 -19.15 -27.75
C SER A 100 -11.61 -18.50 -28.12
N ASN A 101 -11.54 -17.43 -28.92
CA ASN A 101 -12.74 -16.80 -29.49
C ASN A 101 -13.33 -17.64 -30.65
N ASP A 102 -12.50 -18.49 -31.27
CA ASP A 102 -12.92 -19.41 -32.33
C ASP A 102 -13.36 -20.74 -31.72
N THR A 103 -14.56 -21.18 -32.13
CA THR A 103 -15.05 -22.54 -31.88
C THR A 103 -14.63 -23.44 -33.03
N ASP A 104 -13.86 -24.47 -32.75
CA ASP A 104 -13.54 -25.50 -33.75
C ASP A 104 -14.82 -26.24 -34.19
N TYR A 105 -14.81 -26.84 -35.39
CA TYR A 105 -15.94 -27.61 -35.94
C TYR A 105 -16.40 -28.80 -35.06
N SER A 106 -15.61 -29.17 -34.05
CA SER A 106 -15.89 -30.21 -33.05
C SER A 106 -16.64 -29.69 -31.81
N GLY A 107 -16.86 -28.38 -31.68
CA GLY A 107 -17.50 -27.76 -30.51
C GLY A 107 -16.60 -27.66 -29.27
N VAL A 108 -15.31 -28.02 -29.38
CA VAL A 108 -14.33 -27.90 -28.29
C VAL A 108 -13.71 -26.52 -28.31
N VAL A 109 -13.86 -25.77 -27.21
CA VAL A 109 -13.19 -24.47 -27.03
C VAL A 109 -11.73 -24.72 -26.70
N ARG A 110 -10.81 -24.17 -27.51
CA ARG A 110 -9.37 -24.25 -27.25
C ARG A 110 -9.03 -23.37 -26.04
N GLU A 111 -8.25 -23.90 -25.12
CA GLU A 111 -7.72 -23.16 -23.97
C GLU A 111 -6.21 -22.94 -24.13
N GLU A 112 -5.73 -21.80 -23.67
CA GLU A 112 -4.31 -21.52 -23.51
C GLU A 112 -4.00 -21.24 -22.04
N LEU A 113 -2.96 -21.90 -21.51
CA LEU A 113 -2.47 -21.71 -20.16
C LEU A 113 -1.20 -20.86 -20.18
N ARG A 114 -1.11 -19.94 -19.24
CA ARG A 114 0.09 -19.14 -18.98
C ARG A 114 0.38 -19.08 -17.49
N ASP A 115 1.65 -19.02 -17.15
CA ASP A 115 2.08 -18.84 -15.78
C ASP A 115 1.62 -17.46 -15.25
N VAL A 116 1.29 -17.43 -13.96
CA VAL A 116 1.05 -16.17 -13.25
C VAL A 116 2.33 -15.34 -13.19
N LEU A 117 2.22 -14.03 -13.39
CA LEU A 117 3.35 -13.11 -13.28
C LEU A 117 3.77 -12.92 -11.83
N SER A 118 2.78 -12.74 -10.94
CA SER A 118 2.98 -12.65 -9.50
C SER A 118 1.69 -12.91 -8.73
N VAL A 119 1.84 -13.27 -7.46
CA VAL A 119 0.75 -13.41 -6.49
C VAL A 119 1.13 -12.66 -5.23
N ASP A 120 0.29 -11.71 -4.82
CA ASP A 120 0.48 -10.90 -3.63
C ASP A 120 -0.72 -11.03 -2.68
N GLU A 121 -0.43 -11.05 -1.38
CA GLU A 121 -1.47 -10.88 -0.35
C GLU A 121 -1.89 -9.40 -0.32
N TYR A 122 -3.16 -9.11 -0.61
CA TYR A 122 -3.70 -7.74 -0.54
C TYR A 122 -4.13 -7.39 0.89
N ASN A 123 -4.82 -8.33 1.52
CA ASN A 123 -5.21 -8.34 2.93
C ASN A 123 -5.54 -9.78 3.34
N GLU A 124 -5.88 -10.00 4.62
CA GLU A 124 -6.09 -11.33 5.23
C GLU A 124 -7.00 -12.29 4.44
N ILE A 125 -7.91 -11.75 3.61
CA ILE A 125 -8.88 -12.56 2.84
C ILE A 125 -8.85 -12.29 1.34
N ARG A 126 -8.00 -11.36 0.86
CA ARG A 126 -7.91 -11.02 -0.56
C ARG A 126 -6.51 -11.13 -1.09
N TRP A 127 -6.44 -11.63 -2.31
CA TRP A 127 -5.19 -11.89 -3.01
C TRP A 127 -5.24 -11.24 -4.38
N LEU A 128 -4.08 -10.77 -4.82
CA LEU A 128 -3.86 -10.22 -6.14
C LEU A 128 -3.12 -11.26 -6.96
N VAL A 129 -3.69 -11.66 -8.09
CA VAL A 129 -3.02 -12.51 -9.07
C VAL A 129 -2.83 -11.70 -10.34
N ARG A 130 -1.60 -11.63 -10.82
CA ARG A 130 -1.29 -10.93 -12.08
C ARG A 130 -1.12 -11.95 -13.18
N CYS A 131 -1.92 -11.81 -14.22
CA CYS A 131 -1.88 -12.63 -15.41
C CYS A 131 -1.34 -11.82 -16.59
N PRO A 132 -0.57 -12.42 -17.50
CA PRO A 132 -0.16 -11.74 -18.72
C PRO A 132 -1.35 -11.31 -19.57
N LEU A 133 -1.12 -10.46 -20.57
CA LEU A 133 -2.17 -10.17 -21.56
C LEU A 133 -2.50 -11.44 -22.39
N PRO A 134 -3.75 -11.60 -22.83
CA PRO A 134 -4.14 -12.72 -23.67
C PRO A 134 -3.35 -12.72 -24.99
N PRO A 135 -3.06 -13.90 -25.55
CA PRO A 135 -2.58 -14.02 -26.93
C PRO A 135 -3.61 -13.50 -27.94
N ALA A 136 -3.15 -13.23 -29.16
CA ALA A 136 -4.06 -12.92 -30.26
C ALA A 136 -5.09 -14.05 -30.46
N ASN A 137 -6.35 -13.69 -30.73
CA ASN A 137 -7.50 -14.59 -30.94
C ASN A 137 -8.04 -15.31 -29.69
N PHE A 138 -7.58 -14.96 -28.49
CA PHE A 138 -8.16 -15.43 -27.24
C PHE A 138 -8.99 -14.34 -26.54
N SER A 139 -9.92 -14.77 -25.69
CA SER A 139 -10.73 -13.89 -24.85
C SER A 139 -9.87 -13.16 -23.83
N SER A 140 -10.19 -11.89 -23.58
CA SER A 140 -9.57 -11.10 -22.52
C SER A 140 -10.05 -11.46 -21.12
N VAL A 141 -11.09 -12.29 -21.01
CA VAL A 141 -11.60 -12.78 -19.73
C VAL A 141 -10.73 -13.95 -19.27
N VAL A 142 -9.75 -13.67 -18.42
CA VAL A 142 -8.87 -14.68 -17.82
C VAL A 142 -9.59 -15.42 -16.70
N THR A 143 -9.51 -16.75 -16.67
CA THR A 143 -9.86 -17.53 -15.48
C THR A 143 -8.58 -18.09 -14.83
N LEU A 144 -8.70 -18.65 -13.63
CA LEU A 144 -7.59 -19.30 -12.97
C LEU A 144 -7.82 -20.80 -12.92
N ARG A 145 -6.73 -21.56 -13.04
CA ARG A 145 -6.69 -22.98 -12.76
C ARG A 145 -5.74 -23.22 -11.61
N SER A 146 -6.13 -24.04 -10.65
CA SER A 146 -5.25 -24.53 -9.60
C SER A 146 -4.84 -25.96 -9.94
N GLN A 147 -3.53 -26.23 -9.91
CA GLN A 147 -2.97 -27.58 -10.07
C GLN A 147 -3.20 -28.48 -8.82
N GLY A 148 -3.86 -27.96 -7.76
CA GLY A 148 -4.20 -28.70 -6.53
C GLY A 148 -5.70 -29.00 -6.37
N ALA A 149 -6.12 -29.43 -5.17
CA ALA A 149 -7.53 -29.72 -4.83
C ALA A 149 -8.44 -28.48 -4.69
N SER A 150 -8.00 -27.31 -5.17
CA SER A 150 -8.74 -26.04 -5.06
C SER A 150 -9.61 -25.82 -6.30
N VAL A 151 -10.90 -25.60 -6.11
CA VAL A 151 -11.82 -25.25 -7.21
C VAL A 151 -11.88 -23.74 -7.36
N VAL A 152 -11.66 -23.24 -8.56
CA VAL A 152 -11.83 -21.81 -8.88
C VAL A 152 -13.29 -21.57 -9.27
N VAL A 153 -13.95 -20.66 -8.54
CA VAL A 153 -15.34 -20.27 -8.75
C VAL A 153 -15.37 -18.83 -9.24
N ASP A 154 -15.89 -18.61 -10.45
CA ASP A 154 -16.08 -17.28 -11.01
C ASP A 154 -17.48 -16.77 -10.68
N LYS A 155 -17.58 -15.77 -9.80
CA LYS A 155 -18.85 -15.14 -9.42
C LYS A 155 -19.21 -13.93 -10.27
N THR A 156 -18.35 -13.52 -11.20
CA THR A 156 -18.45 -12.21 -11.88
C THR A 156 -18.96 -12.31 -13.31
N GLU A 157 -19.37 -13.50 -13.76
CA GLU A 157 -19.83 -13.75 -15.15
C GLU A 157 -18.84 -13.21 -16.21
N GLY A 158 -17.54 -13.18 -15.90
CA GLY A 158 -16.51 -12.71 -16.83
C GLY A 158 -16.40 -11.20 -17.04
N TRP A 159 -16.91 -10.37 -16.13
CA TRP A 159 -16.78 -8.91 -16.26
C TRP A 159 -15.32 -8.45 -16.13
N LEU A 160 -14.93 -7.55 -17.03
CA LEU A 160 -13.59 -7.04 -17.15
C LEU A 160 -13.59 -5.51 -17.01
N ASN A 161 -12.97 -4.98 -15.96
CA ASN A 161 -12.94 -3.55 -15.70
C ASN A 161 -11.73 -2.90 -16.38
N SER A 162 -11.93 -1.74 -16.98
CA SER A 162 -10.85 -0.91 -17.50
C SER A 162 -10.24 -0.08 -16.37
N TRP A 163 -8.90 -0.03 -16.29
CA TRP A 163 -8.20 0.84 -15.35
C TRP A 163 -8.51 2.34 -15.58
N GLU A 164 -8.78 2.75 -16.81
CA GLU A 164 -8.98 4.17 -17.18
C GLU A 164 -10.20 4.83 -16.51
N ASN A 165 -11.17 4.04 -16.03
CA ASN A 165 -12.36 4.52 -15.33
C ASN A 165 -12.86 3.49 -14.32
N LEU A 166 -12.39 3.59 -13.07
CA LEU A 166 -12.61 2.59 -12.04
C LEU A 166 -12.61 3.21 -10.64
N ALA A 167 -13.60 2.88 -9.82
CA ALA A 167 -13.49 3.02 -8.37
C ALA A 167 -12.71 1.81 -7.83
N TYR A 168 -11.49 2.04 -7.34
CA TYR A 168 -10.51 0.97 -7.10
C TYR A 168 -10.23 0.70 -5.62
N GLU A 169 -10.38 1.69 -4.75
CA GLU A 169 -10.20 1.52 -3.30
C GLU A 169 -11.23 2.36 -2.51
N ALA A 170 -11.59 1.93 -1.31
CA ALA A 170 -12.44 2.68 -0.40
C ALA A 170 -12.06 2.44 1.05
N VAL A 171 -11.90 3.53 1.82
CA VAL A 171 -11.51 3.47 3.24
C VAL A 171 -12.43 4.34 4.09
N MET A 172 -12.77 3.86 5.29
CA MET A 172 -13.52 4.66 6.25
C MET A 172 -12.67 5.81 6.81
N ASP A 173 -13.29 6.99 6.96
CA ASP A 173 -12.71 8.19 7.57
C ASP A 173 -13.80 8.87 8.41
N GLY A 174 -13.91 8.44 9.67
CA GLY A 174 -14.98 8.87 10.59
C GLY A 174 -16.37 8.48 10.09
N ASN A 175 -17.24 9.48 9.91
CA ASN A 175 -18.59 9.31 9.35
C ASN A 175 -18.64 9.42 7.81
N THR A 176 -17.49 9.36 7.16
CA THR A 176 -17.36 9.38 5.70
C THR A 176 -16.58 8.16 5.20
N VAL A 177 -16.66 7.92 3.91
CA VAL A 177 -15.82 6.96 3.18
C VAL A 177 -15.07 7.73 2.10
N ALA A 178 -13.75 7.66 2.12
CA ALA A 178 -12.94 8.15 1.02
C ALA A 178 -12.88 7.07 -0.06
N VAL A 179 -13.47 7.36 -1.22
CA VAL A 179 -13.50 6.47 -2.39
C VAL A 179 -12.46 6.96 -3.38
N PHE A 180 -11.57 6.07 -3.78
CA PHE A 180 -10.51 6.35 -4.75
C PHE A 180 -10.96 5.93 -6.15
N VAL A 181 -10.93 6.88 -7.08
CA VAL A 181 -11.58 6.76 -8.38
C VAL A 181 -10.70 7.31 -9.49
N LYS A 182 -10.41 6.46 -10.47
CA LYS A 182 -9.73 6.82 -11.73
C LYS A 182 -10.74 7.35 -12.75
N GLY A 183 -10.32 8.31 -13.58
CA GLY A 183 -11.11 8.77 -14.74
C GLY A 183 -12.13 9.89 -14.46
N ILE A 184 -12.21 10.44 -13.24
CA ILE A 184 -13.19 11.47 -12.88
C ILE A 184 -12.64 12.91 -12.81
N SER A 185 -11.33 13.09 -12.62
CA SER A 185 -10.68 14.40 -12.59
C SER A 185 -9.21 14.31 -12.98
N HIS A 186 -8.81 15.02 -14.05
CA HIS A 186 -7.42 15.06 -14.54
C HIS A 186 -6.66 16.33 -14.13
N ARG A 187 -7.25 17.22 -13.33
CA ARG A 187 -6.63 18.52 -13.01
C ARG A 187 -5.92 18.46 -11.68
N GLN A 188 -4.59 18.48 -11.71
CA GLN A 188 -3.77 18.64 -10.51
C GLN A 188 -4.10 19.95 -9.80
N GLY A 189 -4.20 19.92 -8.48
CA GLY A 189 -4.39 21.13 -7.66
C GLY A 189 -5.76 21.82 -7.76
N LYS A 190 -6.78 21.15 -8.32
CA LYS A 190 -8.14 21.72 -8.40
C LYS A 190 -9.21 20.78 -7.84
N GLU A 191 -10.00 21.32 -6.91
CA GLU A 191 -11.21 20.67 -6.41
C GLU A 191 -12.33 20.66 -7.47
N SER A 192 -13.09 19.56 -7.48
CA SER A 192 -14.31 19.40 -8.29
C SER A 192 -15.55 19.69 -7.43
N ASP A 193 -16.62 20.20 -8.05
CA ASP A 193 -17.88 20.42 -7.34
C ASP A 193 -18.47 19.08 -6.85
N PRO A 194 -18.55 18.84 -5.52
CA PRO A 194 -19.04 17.57 -4.98
C PRO A 194 -20.50 17.30 -5.32
N ASN A 195 -21.31 18.33 -5.61
CA ASN A 195 -22.72 18.16 -5.99
C ASN A 195 -22.90 17.43 -7.34
N ARG A 196 -21.83 17.35 -8.14
CA ARG A 196 -21.83 16.59 -9.39
C ARG A 196 -21.69 15.10 -9.17
N PHE A 197 -21.36 14.66 -7.95
CA PHE A 197 -21.12 13.27 -7.60
C PHE A 197 -22.24 12.72 -6.70
N THR A 198 -22.55 11.45 -6.88
CA THR A 198 -23.44 10.69 -6.00
C THR A 198 -22.75 9.37 -5.67
N CYS A 199 -22.72 9.02 -4.40
CA CYS A 199 -22.07 7.82 -3.91
C CYS A 199 -23.09 6.71 -3.75
N HIS A 200 -22.68 5.48 -4.01
CA HIS A 200 -23.55 4.32 -3.99
C HIS A 200 -22.87 3.16 -3.28
N PHE A 201 -23.60 2.49 -2.39
CA PHE A 201 -23.12 1.44 -1.50
C PHE A 201 -23.95 0.18 -1.70
N GLY A 202 -23.30 -0.93 -2.02
CA GLY A 202 -23.94 -2.21 -2.34
C GLY A 202 -23.56 -2.71 -3.74
N LEU A 203 -23.87 -3.98 -4.03
CA LEU A 203 -23.62 -4.59 -5.33
C LEU A 203 -24.71 -4.18 -6.34
N LYS A 204 -24.34 -4.06 -7.61
CA LYS A 204 -25.27 -3.74 -8.71
C LYS A 204 -26.40 -4.77 -8.89
N ASN A 205 -26.21 -5.99 -8.38
CA ASN A 205 -27.16 -7.10 -8.46
C ASN A 205 -28.01 -7.30 -7.18
N ASP A 206 -27.75 -6.55 -6.11
CA ASP A 206 -28.59 -6.57 -4.91
C ASP A 206 -29.73 -5.56 -5.07
N GLU A 207 -30.96 -5.93 -4.68
CA GLU A 207 -32.15 -5.06 -4.67
C GLU A 207 -31.99 -3.79 -3.78
N TYR A 208 -30.90 -3.67 -3.02
CA TYR A 208 -30.70 -2.66 -1.98
C TYR A 208 -29.38 -1.90 -2.15
N MET A 209 -29.35 -0.95 -3.09
CA MET A 209 -28.24 -0.01 -3.28
C MET A 209 -28.54 1.29 -2.50
N LEU A 210 -27.78 1.53 -1.43
CA LEU A 210 -27.91 2.77 -0.65
C LEU A 210 -27.17 3.90 -1.37
N THR A 211 -27.75 5.10 -1.37
CA THR A 211 -27.12 6.27 -2.00
C THR A 211 -26.86 7.37 -0.99
N SER A 212 -25.77 8.10 -1.19
CA SER A 212 -25.43 9.26 -0.37
C SER A 212 -24.77 10.36 -1.19
N LYS A 213 -24.63 11.54 -0.59
CA LYS A 213 -23.98 12.69 -1.21
C LYS A 213 -22.47 12.60 -1.05
N ALA A 214 -21.75 13.11 -2.04
CA ALA A 214 -20.34 13.44 -1.87
C ALA A 214 -20.20 14.74 -1.06
N VAL A 215 -19.21 14.78 -0.17
CA VAL A 215 -18.85 15.94 0.67
C VAL A 215 -17.74 16.74 0.00
N THR A 216 -16.71 16.05 -0.50
CA THR A 216 -15.60 16.65 -1.23
C THR A 216 -15.23 15.76 -2.42
N ALA A 217 -14.66 16.36 -3.46
CA ALA A 217 -14.12 15.65 -4.61
C ALA A 217 -12.87 16.37 -5.12
N ALA A 218 -11.70 15.78 -4.97
CA ALA A 218 -10.44 16.36 -5.43
C ALA A 218 -9.51 15.26 -5.94
N GLN A 219 -8.83 15.52 -7.06
CA GLN A 219 -7.96 14.52 -7.71
C GLN A 219 -8.71 13.19 -7.89
N GLU A 220 -8.18 12.09 -7.37
CA GLU A 220 -8.81 10.77 -7.42
C GLU A 220 -9.61 10.43 -6.15
N VAL A 221 -9.85 11.39 -5.25
CA VAL A 221 -10.54 11.16 -3.97
C VAL A 221 -11.92 11.80 -3.98
N VAL A 222 -12.95 10.98 -3.74
CA VAL A 222 -14.32 11.43 -3.47
C VAL A 222 -14.71 11.00 -2.06
N ARG A 223 -14.96 11.95 -1.15
CA ARG A 223 -15.49 11.63 0.17
C ARG A 223 -17.00 11.54 0.13
N CYS A 224 -17.52 10.40 0.55
CA CYS A 224 -18.94 10.08 0.59
C CYS A 224 -19.45 10.07 2.03
N VAL A 225 -20.62 10.64 2.27
CA VAL A 225 -21.29 10.47 3.59
C VAL A 225 -21.61 8.99 3.79
N LEU A 226 -21.29 8.45 4.96
CA LEU A 226 -21.64 7.07 5.28
C LEU A 226 -23.17 6.96 5.52
N PRO A 227 -23.88 6.01 4.88
CA PRO A 227 -25.29 5.76 5.18
C PRO A 227 -25.52 5.47 6.67
N ARG A 228 -26.61 5.99 7.24
CA ARG A 228 -26.94 5.86 8.68
C ARG A 228 -26.91 4.41 9.20
N SER A 229 -27.31 3.46 8.36
CA SER A 229 -27.28 2.03 8.71
C SER A 229 -25.87 1.52 9.01
N PHE A 230 -24.87 2.03 8.29
CA PHE A 230 -23.46 1.73 8.50
C PHE A 230 -22.83 2.60 9.58
N GLU A 231 -23.31 3.83 9.79
CA GLU A 231 -22.88 4.66 10.92
C GLU A 231 -23.23 4.02 12.27
N MET A 232 -24.43 3.43 12.39
CA MET A 232 -24.83 2.70 13.60
C MET A 232 -24.11 1.36 13.78
N HIS A 233 -23.64 0.76 12.69
CA HIS A 233 -23.00 -0.55 12.65
C HIS A 233 -21.80 -0.55 11.66
N PRO A 234 -20.69 0.11 12.01
CA PRO A 234 -19.54 0.25 11.10
C PRO A 234 -18.95 -1.09 10.65
N GLU A 235 -19.06 -2.12 11.48
CA GLU A 235 -18.65 -3.49 11.16
C GLU A 235 -19.39 -4.07 9.95
N LYS A 236 -20.61 -3.61 9.68
CA LYS A 236 -21.41 -4.02 8.51
C LYS A 236 -21.02 -3.31 7.23
N ALA A 237 -20.28 -2.20 7.33
CA ALA A 237 -19.74 -1.51 6.17
C ALA A 237 -18.56 -2.28 5.56
N GLN A 238 -17.83 -3.04 6.38
CA GLN A 238 -16.62 -3.76 5.95
C GLN A 238 -16.92 -4.69 4.77
N GLY A 239 -16.17 -4.52 3.68
CA GLY A 239 -16.29 -5.33 2.48
C GLY A 239 -17.45 -4.95 1.55
N ILE A 240 -18.30 -3.98 1.93
CA ILE A 240 -19.36 -3.46 1.04
C ILE A 240 -18.71 -2.75 -0.14
N GLN A 241 -19.17 -3.08 -1.36
CA GLN A 241 -18.73 -2.41 -2.57
C GLN A 241 -19.26 -0.98 -2.60
N VAL A 242 -18.41 -0.03 -2.99
CA VAL A 242 -18.77 1.37 -3.13
C VAL A 242 -18.39 1.87 -4.51
N THR A 243 -19.25 2.67 -5.11
CA THR A 243 -18.94 3.37 -6.34
C THR A 243 -19.47 4.80 -6.33
N VAL A 244 -19.03 5.59 -7.29
CA VAL A 244 -19.52 6.94 -7.54
C VAL A 244 -20.15 7.03 -8.91
N SER A 245 -21.09 7.95 -9.04
CA SER A 245 -21.61 8.41 -10.33
C SER A 245 -21.41 9.89 -10.45
N PHE A 246 -21.08 10.37 -11.64
CA PHE A 246 -20.90 11.79 -11.89
C PHE A 246 -21.80 12.29 -13.01
N GLN A 247 -22.15 13.58 -12.95
CA GLN A 247 -23.00 14.25 -13.92
C GLN A 247 -22.17 15.06 -14.92
N ILE A 248 -22.39 14.83 -16.21
CA ILE A 248 -21.86 15.65 -17.30
C ILE A 248 -22.97 16.62 -17.77
N PRO A 249 -22.74 17.94 -17.70
CA PRO A 249 -23.64 18.92 -18.31
C PRO A 249 -23.72 18.69 -19.82
N MET A 250 -24.92 18.47 -20.33
CA MET A 250 -25.16 18.29 -21.76
C MET A 250 -25.81 19.57 -22.31
N PRO A 251 -25.09 20.42 -23.06
CA PRO A 251 -25.60 21.72 -23.51
C PRO A 251 -26.89 21.67 -24.35
N ARG A 252 -27.23 20.50 -24.90
CA ARG A 252 -28.37 20.28 -25.80
C ARG A 252 -29.46 19.35 -25.25
N ARG A 253 -29.39 18.92 -23.99
CA ARG A 253 -30.43 18.09 -23.34
C ARG A 253 -30.89 18.72 -22.03
N ARG A 254 -32.18 18.61 -21.70
CA ARG A 254 -32.75 19.10 -20.43
C ARG A 254 -32.16 18.41 -19.19
N ASN A 255 -31.64 17.19 -19.33
CA ASN A 255 -31.10 16.39 -18.22
C ASN A 255 -29.61 16.10 -18.43
N ASN A 256 -28.83 16.22 -17.36
CA ASN A 256 -27.42 15.83 -17.32
C ASN A 256 -27.27 14.32 -17.55
N LEU A 257 -26.22 13.91 -18.26
CA LEU A 257 -25.88 12.49 -18.40
C LEU A 257 -25.22 12.03 -17.10
N ARG A 258 -25.80 11.05 -16.42
CA ARG A 258 -25.20 10.40 -15.25
C ARG A 258 -24.41 9.18 -15.71
N ILE A 259 -23.12 9.16 -15.38
CA ILE A 259 -22.23 8.05 -15.68
C ILE A 259 -21.90 7.36 -14.37
N MET A 260 -22.18 6.06 -14.29
CA MET A 260 -21.77 5.19 -13.18
C MET A 260 -20.34 4.72 -13.44
N VAL A 261 -19.47 4.84 -12.44
CA VAL A 261 -18.11 4.28 -12.54
C VAL A 261 -18.17 2.79 -12.17
N PRO A 262 -17.56 1.88 -12.95
CA PRO A 262 -17.33 0.50 -12.52
C PRO A 262 -16.55 0.47 -11.20
N SER A 263 -16.70 -0.59 -10.39
CA SER A 263 -16.03 -0.62 -9.08
C SER A 263 -15.50 -1.99 -8.71
N VAL A 264 -14.29 -1.97 -8.16
CA VAL A 264 -13.70 -3.04 -7.35
C VAL A 264 -13.43 -2.57 -5.91
N ALA A 265 -13.67 -1.28 -5.65
CA ALA A 265 -13.53 -0.66 -4.34
C ALA A 265 -14.51 -1.26 -3.34
N LYS A 266 -13.99 -1.74 -2.22
CA LYS A 266 -14.78 -2.24 -1.10
C LYS A 266 -14.28 -1.61 0.17
N ILE A 267 -15.21 -1.17 1.01
CA ILE A 267 -14.86 -0.44 2.24
C ILE A 267 -13.95 -1.28 3.10
N SER A 268 -12.81 -0.70 3.45
CA SER A 268 -11.92 -1.20 4.48
C SER A 268 -12.02 -0.33 5.74
N SER A 269 -12.16 -1.00 6.88
CA SER A 269 -11.97 -0.47 8.21
C SER A 269 -10.48 -0.58 8.52
N LEU A 270 -9.81 0.55 8.63
CA LEU A 270 -8.52 0.61 9.32
C LEU A 270 -8.85 0.27 10.79
N GLY A 271 -8.28 -0.80 11.31
CA GLY A 271 -8.75 -1.51 12.51
C GLY A 271 -9.29 -0.61 13.63
N LEU A 272 -10.49 -0.97 14.13
CA LEU A 272 -11.17 -0.23 15.19
C LEU A 272 -10.33 -0.15 16.48
N GLU A 273 -10.13 1.09 16.92
CA GLU A 273 -9.73 1.59 18.24
C GLU A 273 -9.26 0.56 19.29
N VAL A 274 -7.94 0.47 19.42
CA VAL A 274 -7.33 0.50 20.75
C VAL A 274 -6.73 1.89 20.88
N LYS A 275 -7.13 2.67 21.90
CA LYS A 275 -6.49 3.94 22.26
C LYS A 275 -5.02 3.69 22.62
N ARG A 276 -4.17 3.57 21.61
CA ARG A 276 -2.73 3.58 21.74
C ARG A 276 -2.26 5.02 21.70
N THR A 277 -1.23 5.33 22.47
CA THR A 277 -0.53 6.60 22.34
C THR A 277 -0.01 6.71 20.91
N LYS A 278 -0.37 7.80 20.20
CA LYS A 278 0.15 8.06 18.85
C LYS A 278 1.68 8.11 18.89
N HIS A 279 2.30 7.54 17.87
CA HIS A 279 3.71 7.75 17.59
C HIS A 279 3.97 9.24 17.29
N GLU A 280 5.10 9.77 17.73
CA GLU A 280 5.36 11.20 17.53
C GLU A 280 5.65 11.51 16.06
N LEU A 281 6.46 10.67 15.41
CA LEU A 281 6.83 10.80 14.01
C LEU A 281 6.78 9.45 13.29
N CYS A 282 6.02 9.44 12.21
CA CYS A 282 5.96 8.34 11.26
C CYS A 282 6.45 8.78 9.89
N VAL A 283 6.70 7.81 9.02
CA VAL A 283 6.99 8.07 7.60
C VAL A 283 6.00 7.31 6.73
N CYS A 284 5.54 7.98 5.68
CA CYS A 284 4.85 7.34 4.58
C CYS A 284 5.66 7.48 3.29
N THR A 285 5.82 6.37 2.57
CA THR A 285 6.49 6.37 1.27
C THR A 285 5.82 5.40 0.32
N MET A 286 6.01 5.62 -0.98
CA MET A 286 5.59 4.70 -2.03
C MET A 286 6.81 4.35 -2.86
N LEU A 287 7.05 3.06 -3.06
CA LEU A 287 8.24 2.56 -3.74
C LEU A 287 7.90 1.52 -4.81
N TRP A 288 8.86 1.35 -5.70
CA TRP A 288 8.99 0.21 -6.59
C TRP A 288 10.47 -0.17 -6.66
N ASN A 289 10.77 -1.44 -6.42
CA ASN A 289 12.11 -2.03 -6.45
C ASN A 289 13.16 -1.24 -5.66
N GLN A 290 13.04 -1.24 -4.34
CA GLN A 290 13.94 -0.52 -3.43
C GLN A 290 14.50 -1.41 -2.30
N ALA A 291 14.48 -2.73 -2.47
CA ALA A 291 14.98 -3.68 -1.46
C ALA A 291 16.43 -3.38 -1.04
N ASP A 292 17.28 -2.99 -1.99
CA ASP A 292 18.70 -2.70 -1.74
C ASP A 292 18.93 -1.39 -0.96
N SER A 293 18.00 -0.44 -1.01
CA SER A 293 18.17 0.90 -0.41
C SER A 293 17.38 1.09 0.88
N ILE A 294 16.26 0.37 1.05
CA ILE A 294 15.33 0.60 2.16
C ILE A 294 15.95 0.30 3.53
N SER A 295 16.87 -0.66 3.62
CA SER A 295 17.55 -1.01 4.88
C SER A 295 18.41 0.14 5.42
N GLU A 296 19.23 0.76 4.57
CA GLU A 296 20.00 1.97 4.93
C GLU A 296 19.05 3.09 5.35
N TRP A 297 18.03 3.35 4.54
CA TRP A 297 17.09 4.45 4.74
C TRP A 297 16.28 4.34 6.03
N ILE A 298 15.70 3.17 6.33
CA ILE A 298 14.94 2.92 7.57
C ILE A 298 15.85 3.00 8.78
N THR A 299 17.03 2.36 8.72
CA THR A 299 17.97 2.31 9.85
C THR A 299 18.45 3.72 10.23
N TYR A 300 18.87 4.50 9.23
CA TYR A 300 19.36 5.87 9.43
C TYR A 300 18.28 6.79 10.03
N HIS A 301 17.07 6.78 9.47
CA HIS A 301 16.01 7.67 9.93
C HIS A 301 15.35 7.21 11.23
N SER A 302 15.37 5.92 11.54
CA SER A 302 14.98 5.42 12.87
C SER A 302 15.93 5.95 13.95
N TRP A 303 17.24 6.02 13.66
CA TRP A 303 18.22 6.68 14.53
C TRP A 303 17.92 8.18 14.72
N LEU A 304 17.42 8.87 13.70
CA LEU A 304 16.94 10.26 13.80
C LEU A 304 15.60 10.41 14.55
N GLY A 305 14.94 9.30 14.90
CA GLY A 305 13.76 9.28 15.76
C GLY A 305 12.43 9.07 15.04
N VAL A 306 12.41 8.49 13.84
CA VAL A 306 11.18 7.93 13.24
C VAL A 306 10.78 6.67 14.00
N GLU A 307 9.48 6.50 14.29
CA GLU A 307 8.96 5.43 15.15
C GLU A 307 8.12 4.38 14.41
N LYS A 308 7.62 4.71 13.21
CA LYS A 308 6.75 3.82 12.42
C LYS A 308 6.81 4.14 10.93
N TRP A 309 6.70 3.09 10.12
CA TRP A 309 6.80 3.16 8.67
C TRP A 309 5.56 2.58 7.98
N PHE A 310 4.99 3.35 7.06
CA PHE A 310 3.95 2.90 6.13
C PHE A 310 4.56 2.83 4.73
N ILE A 311 4.86 1.61 4.28
CA ILE A 311 5.53 1.35 3.01
C ILE A 311 4.49 0.93 1.98
N TYR A 312 4.15 1.83 1.05
CA TYR A 312 3.26 1.51 -0.08
C TYR A 312 4.08 0.89 -1.19
N ASP A 313 3.97 -0.43 -1.31
CA ASP A 313 4.65 -1.20 -2.36
C ASP A 313 3.81 -1.16 -3.64
N ASN A 314 4.29 -0.45 -4.65
CA ASN A 314 3.66 -0.36 -5.95
C ASN A 314 4.15 -1.48 -6.88
N ASN A 315 3.91 -2.72 -6.49
CA ASN A 315 4.20 -3.92 -7.29
C ASN A 315 5.68 -4.05 -7.63
N SER A 316 6.52 -4.04 -6.60
CA SER A 316 7.93 -4.45 -6.72
C SER A 316 8.05 -5.91 -7.15
N ASP A 317 9.14 -6.22 -7.85
CA ASP A 317 9.54 -7.56 -8.29
C ASP A 317 10.90 -8.00 -7.70
N ASP A 318 11.42 -7.23 -6.74
CA ASP A 318 12.61 -7.55 -5.94
C ASP A 318 12.25 -8.15 -4.57
N ASP A 319 13.25 -8.37 -3.72
CA ASP A 319 13.10 -9.01 -2.40
C ASP A 319 12.46 -8.12 -1.32
N ILE A 320 11.76 -7.03 -1.71
CA ILE A 320 11.27 -6.01 -0.77
C ILE A 320 10.39 -6.58 0.34
N GLN A 321 9.58 -7.61 0.05
CA GLN A 321 8.71 -8.23 1.04
C GLN A 321 9.53 -8.87 2.16
N GLU A 322 10.59 -9.59 1.82
CA GLU A 322 11.46 -10.26 2.79
C GLU A 322 12.31 -9.25 3.56
N VAL A 323 12.79 -8.21 2.89
CA VAL A 323 13.52 -7.10 3.54
C VAL A 323 12.62 -6.37 4.55
N ILE A 324 11.37 -6.03 4.20
CA ILE A 324 10.44 -5.39 5.14
C ILE A 324 10.11 -6.32 6.32
N LYS A 325 9.82 -7.60 6.09
CA LYS A 325 9.59 -8.58 7.16
C LYS A 325 10.79 -8.69 8.10
N LYS A 326 12.01 -8.63 7.55
CA LYS A 326 13.23 -8.60 8.37
C LYS A 326 13.31 -7.33 9.21
N LEU A 327 13.14 -6.15 8.60
CA LEU A 327 13.18 -4.88 9.32
C LEU A 327 12.12 -4.78 10.42
N ASP A 328 10.92 -5.28 10.18
CA ASP A 328 9.88 -5.33 11.21
C ASP A 328 10.26 -6.26 12.38
N ARG A 329 10.80 -7.46 12.08
CA ARG A 329 11.35 -8.37 13.10
C ARG A 329 12.52 -7.76 13.88
N ASP A 330 13.33 -6.95 13.22
CA ASP A 330 14.45 -6.22 13.83
C ASP A 330 13.96 -5.03 14.71
N GLY A 331 12.65 -4.81 14.81
CA GLY A 331 12.04 -3.85 15.73
C GLY A 331 11.79 -2.46 15.15
N TYR A 332 11.94 -2.26 13.84
CA TYR A 332 11.75 -0.95 13.20
C TYR A 332 10.29 -0.54 13.02
N ASN A 333 9.30 -1.42 13.32
CA ASN A 333 7.86 -1.16 13.20
C ASN A 333 7.47 -0.73 11.77
N VAL A 334 7.61 -1.68 10.84
CA VAL A 334 7.49 -1.46 9.40
C VAL A 334 6.29 -2.21 8.86
N SER A 335 5.35 -1.49 8.26
CA SER A 335 4.17 -2.08 7.63
C SER A 335 4.24 -1.96 6.11
N ARG A 336 4.18 -3.10 5.41
CA ARG A 336 3.99 -3.17 3.95
C ARG A 336 2.50 -3.04 3.62
N HIS A 337 2.18 -2.16 2.69
CA HIS A 337 0.87 -1.98 2.10
C HIS A 337 0.98 -2.19 0.60
N VAL A 338 0.45 -3.31 0.09
CA VAL A 338 0.41 -3.56 -1.35
C VAL A 338 -0.53 -2.54 -1.99
N TRP A 339 -0.01 -1.77 -2.93
CA TRP A 339 -0.76 -0.71 -3.63
C TRP A 339 -0.66 -0.95 -5.15
N PRO A 340 -1.51 -1.82 -5.73
CA PRO A 340 -1.34 -2.32 -7.09
C PRO A 340 -1.75 -1.31 -8.18
N TRP A 341 -2.16 -0.11 -7.79
CA TRP A 341 -2.81 0.88 -8.64
C TRP A 341 -1.76 1.74 -9.36
N ILE A 342 -1.76 1.71 -10.70
CA ILE A 342 -0.73 2.36 -11.54
C ILE A 342 -0.94 3.87 -11.56
N LYS A 343 0.14 4.65 -11.37
CA LYS A 343 0.12 6.14 -11.45
C LYS A 343 -0.87 6.77 -10.47
N THR A 344 -0.76 6.41 -9.19
CA THR A 344 -1.67 6.84 -8.11
C THR A 344 -0.94 7.27 -6.83
N GLN A 345 0.28 7.80 -6.92
CA GLN A 345 1.06 8.19 -5.73
C GLN A 345 0.31 9.14 -4.80
N GLU A 346 -0.32 10.19 -5.35
CA GLU A 346 -1.09 11.17 -4.59
C GLU A 346 -2.31 10.53 -3.88
N ALA A 347 -2.94 9.55 -4.51
CA ALA A 347 -4.03 8.77 -3.90
C ALA A 347 -3.51 7.83 -2.80
N GLY A 348 -2.39 7.13 -3.04
CA GLY A 348 -1.74 6.29 -2.03
C GLY A 348 -1.31 7.09 -0.80
N PHE A 349 -0.77 8.29 -0.98
CA PHE A 349 -0.46 9.19 0.13
C PHE A 349 -1.70 9.74 0.83
N SER A 350 -2.79 9.98 0.11
CA SER A 350 -4.08 10.32 0.71
C SER A 350 -4.63 9.16 1.57
N HIS A 351 -4.56 7.93 1.08
CA HIS A 351 -4.92 6.73 1.82
C HIS A 351 -4.06 6.55 3.08
N CYS A 352 -2.75 6.75 2.92
CA CYS A 352 -1.79 6.72 4.02
C CYS A 352 -2.06 7.79 5.07
N ALA A 353 -2.39 9.01 4.66
CA ALA A 353 -2.70 10.10 5.55
C ALA A 353 -3.95 9.84 6.41
N ILE A 354 -4.96 9.14 5.85
CA ILE A 354 -6.12 8.68 6.63
C ILE A 354 -5.66 7.65 7.67
N ARG A 355 -4.91 6.63 7.24
CA ARG A 355 -4.40 5.58 8.13
C ARG A 355 -3.52 6.09 9.26
N ALA A 356 -2.55 6.92 8.92
CA ALA A 356 -1.58 7.43 9.87
C ALA A 356 -2.21 8.44 10.84
N ARG A 357 -3.39 9.01 10.54
CA ARG A 357 -4.03 10.02 11.40
C ARG A 357 -4.28 9.52 12.81
N ASP A 358 -4.71 8.27 12.95
CA ASP A 358 -5.04 7.71 14.27
C ASP A 358 -3.81 7.12 14.99
N GLU A 359 -2.70 6.94 14.26
CA GLU A 359 -1.48 6.30 14.77
C GLU A 359 -0.34 7.28 15.02
N CYS A 360 -0.36 8.48 14.42
CA CYS A 360 0.80 9.37 14.34
C CYS A 360 0.43 10.85 14.55
N ASN A 361 1.26 11.59 15.30
CA ASN A 361 1.12 13.05 15.45
C ASN A 361 1.66 13.78 14.21
N TRP A 362 2.80 13.32 13.70
CA TRP A 362 3.44 13.83 12.49
C TRP A 362 3.76 12.70 11.52
N VAL A 363 3.67 13.00 10.23
CA VAL A 363 3.99 12.07 9.15
C VAL A 363 4.87 12.77 8.13
N SER A 364 6.07 12.25 7.91
CA SER A 364 6.93 12.68 6.81
C SER A 364 6.53 11.95 5.53
N PHE A 365 6.32 12.69 4.45
CA PHE A 365 6.16 12.15 3.11
C PHE A 365 7.47 12.39 2.36
N MET A 366 8.23 11.32 2.14
CA MET A 366 9.55 11.37 1.51
C MET A 366 9.86 10.05 0.79
N ASP A 367 10.71 10.13 -0.23
CA ASP A 367 11.11 8.99 -1.05
C ASP A 367 12.32 8.25 -0.42
N VAL A 368 12.53 6.98 -0.79
CA VAL A 368 13.60 6.13 -0.22
C VAL A 368 15.02 6.64 -0.56
N ASP A 369 15.15 7.46 -1.60
CA ASP A 369 16.41 8.12 -1.98
C ASP A 369 16.63 9.48 -1.27
N GLU A 370 15.88 9.77 -0.21
CA GLU A 370 15.89 11.08 0.46
C GLU A 370 16.24 11.00 1.93
N PHE A 371 17.30 11.70 2.32
CA PHE A 371 17.90 11.62 3.64
C PHE A 371 17.95 12.97 4.34
N TYR A 372 17.30 13.06 5.50
CA TYR A 372 17.42 14.23 6.37
C TYR A 372 18.85 14.35 6.92
N TYR A 373 19.42 15.54 6.87
CA TYR A 373 20.74 15.84 7.44
C TYR A 373 20.66 17.11 8.30
N PHE A 374 21.33 17.08 9.47
CA PHE A 374 21.34 18.17 10.45
C PHE A 374 22.77 18.73 10.58
N PRO A 375 23.12 19.79 9.81
CA PRO A 375 24.51 20.28 9.73
C PRO A 375 25.12 20.73 11.06
N ARG A 376 24.29 21.11 12.03
CA ARG A 376 24.70 21.57 13.37
C ARG A 376 24.39 20.56 14.47
N GLY A 377 24.13 19.30 14.09
CA GLY A 377 23.57 18.29 14.98
C GLY A 377 22.08 18.50 15.24
N GLY A 378 21.43 17.45 15.72
CA GLY A 378 19.98 17.41 15.92
C GLY A 378 19.38 16.08 15.48
N SER A 379 18.06 16.00 15.52
CA SER A 379 17.30 14.82 15.10
C SER A 379 15.92 15.23 14.63
N LEU A 380 15.24 14.34 13.90
CA LEU A 380 13.86 14.57 13.48
C LEU A 380 12.93 14.65 14.69
N ARG A 381 13.17 13.83 15.72
CA ARG A 381 12.45 13.91 17.00
C ARG A 381 12.53 15.30 17.62
N THR A 382 13.73 15.87 17.72
CA THR A 382 13.90 17.23 18.28
C THR A 382 13.28 18.28 17.37
N LEU A 383 13.36 18.11 16.04
CA LEU A 383 12.74 19.02 15.09
C LEU A 383 11.22 19.09 15.27
N VAL A 384 10.51 17.94 15.28
CA VAL A 384 9.04 17.94 15.39
C VAL A 384 8.56 18.35 16.78
N SER A 385 9.29 17.97 17.85
CA SER A 385 8.94 18.33 19.23
C SER A 385 8.93 19.83 19.49
N ASN A 386 9.80 20.60 18.81
CA ASN A 386 9.81 22.06 18.86
C ASN A 386 8.50 22.70 18.36
N TYR A 387 7.70 21.95 17.60
CA TYR A 387 6.43 22.42 17.08
C TYR A 387 5.22 21.79 17.76
N THR A 388 5.39 20.77 18.63
CA THR A 388 4.28 20.07 19.30
C THR A 388 3.29 21.04 19.96
N SER A 389 3.78 22.05 20.69
CA SER A 389 2.93 23.04 21.38
C SER A 389 2.27 24.08 20.46
N SER A 390 2.66 24.19 19.19
CA SER A 390 2.01 25.10 18.24
C SER A 390 0.66 24.53 17.82
N SER A 391 -0.43 25.24 18.09
CA SER A 391 -1.76 24.84 17.64
C SER A 391 -2.05 25.13 16.17
N SER A 392 -1.19 25.92 15.50
CA SER A 392 -1.42 26.41 14.13
C SER A 392 -0.40 25.92 13.11
N THR A 393 0.65 25.23 13.52
CA THR A 393 1.59 24.61 12.58
C THR A 393 1.04 23.27 12.12
N GLY A 394 0.76 23.14 10.82
CA GLY A 394 0.30 21.90 10.20
C GLY A 394 1.37 21.20 9.36
N GLU A 395 2.41 21.92 8.95
CA GLU A 395 3.42 21.44 8.00
C GLU A 395 4.80 22.04 8.29
N LEU A 396 5.84 21.23 8.23
CA LEU A 396 7.25 21.63 8.25
C LEU A 396 7.88 21.32 6.90
N ARG A 397 8.46 22.32 6.24
CA ARG A 397 9.03 22.21 4.89
C ARG A 397 10.54 22.27 4.94
N THR A 398 11.21 21.23 4.47
CA THR A 398 12.67 21.14 4.47
C THR A 398 13.18 21.12 3.03
N SER A 399 14.07 22.05 2.66
CA SER A 399 14.64 22.11 1.31
C SER A 399 15.58 20.93 1.04
N CYS A 400 15.58 20.43 -0.20
CA CYS A 400 16.50 19.36 -0.60
C CYS A 400 17.53 19.83 -1.65
N HIS A 401 18.63 19.09 -1.74
CA HIS A 401 19.63 19.19 -2.81
C HIS A 401 19.75 17.86 -3.54
N SER A 402 19.86 17.89 -4.87
CA SER A 402 20.07 16.67 -5.67
C SER A 402 21.54 16.26 -5.70
N PHE A 403 21.78 14.99 -5.36
CA PHE A 403 23.07 14.34 -5.46
C PHE A 403 23.20 13.56 -6.77
N GLY A 404 24.42 13.52 -7.28
CA GLY A 404 24.85 12.85 -8.50
C GLY A 404 25.73 11.62 -8.26
N PRO A 405 26.17 10.94 -9.33
CA PRO A 405 26.89 9.66 -9.24
C PRO A 405 28.27 9.76 -8.59
N SER A 406 28.81 10.97 -8.40
CA SER A 406 30.05 11.21 -7.67
C SER A 406 31.28 10.48 -8.24
N GLY A 407 31.32 10.33 -9.57
CA GLY A 407 32.39 9.62 -10.28
C GLY A 407 32.22 8.10 -10.34
N LEU A 408 31.23 7.54 -9.63
CA LEU A 408 31.00 6.10 -9.52
C LEU A 408 30.35 5.53 -10.79
N ARG A 409 30.63 4.25 -11.05
CA ARG A 409 30.05 3.48 -12.18
C ARG A 409 29.09 2.37 -11.72
N SER A 410 29.24 1.92 -10.48
CA SER A 410 28.41 0.90 -9.85
C SER A 410 27.81 1.46 -8.54
N PRO A 411 26.69 0.89 -8.05
CA PRO A 411 26.14 1.28 -6.77
C PRO A 411 27.20 1.18 -5.65
N PRO A 412 27.23 2.14 -4.71
CA PRO A 412 28.21 2.11 -3.62
C PRO A 412 27.86 1.02 -2.60
N ASN A 413 28.78 0.10 -2.34
CA ASN A 413 28.58 -1.00 -1.41
C ASN A 413 28.25 -0.57 0.04
N GLN A 414 28.69 0.62 0.45
CA GLN A 414 28.45 1.16 1.81
C GLN A 414 27.14 1.94 1.93
N GLY A 415 26.35 2.02 0.87
CA GLY A 415 25.13 2.81 0.81
C GLY A 415 25.28 4.17 0.15
N VAL A 416 24.14 4.77 -0.17
CA VAL A 416 24.05 6.01 -0.95
C VAL A 416 24.59 7.20 -0.16
N THR A 417 24.44 7.19 1.17
CA THR A 417 24.87 8.29 2.04
C THR A 417 26.38 8.49 2.08
N VAL A 418 27.13 7.39 2.01
CA VAL A 418 28.60 7.39 2.03
C VAL A 418 29.20 7.45 0.63
N GLY A 419 28.52 6.85 -0.34
CA GLY A 419 28.99 6.75 -1.72
C GLY A 419 28.86 8.04 -2.52
N TYR A 420 27.72 8.73 -2.42
CA TYR A 420 27.44 9.90 -3.23
C TYR A 420 27.71 11.20 -2.46
N THR A 421 28.70 11.96 -2.91
CA THR A 421 29.21 13.19 -2.26
C THR A 421 29.33 14.37 -3.21
N CYS A 422 28.77 14.26 -4.41
CA CYS A 422 28.64 15.33 -5.39
C CYS A 422 27.18 15.73 -5.51
N ARG A 423 26.90 17.03 -5.51
CA ARG A 423 25.55 17.56 -5.71
C ARG A 423 25.50 18.80 -6.57
N LEU A 424 24.28 19.15 -6.98
CA LEU A 424 23.97 20.46 -7.55
C LEU A 424 24.01 21.55 -6.47
N GLN A 425 24.46 22.75 -6.84
CA GLN A 425 24.56 23.91 -5.96
C GLN A 425 23.18 24.42 -5.56
N SER A 426 22.28 24.54 -6.53
CA SER A 426 20.93 25.06 -6.31
C SER A 426 20.07 24.04 -5.57
N PRO A 427 19.29 24.46 -4.54
CA PRO A 427 18.30 23.58 -3.92
C PRO A 427 17.18 23.26 -4.91
N GLU A 428 16.59 22.08 -4.73
CA GLU A 428 15.37 21.64 -5.42
C GLU A 428 14.11 22.10 -4.64
N ARG A 429 13.00 21.36 -4.77
CA ARG A 429 11.79 21.55 -3.97
C ARG A 429 12.04 21.15 -2.51
N HIS A 430 11.03 21.30 -1.68
CA HIS A 430 11.08 20.87 -0.29
C HIS A 430 10.36 19.53 -0.13
N LYS A 431 10.57 18.87 1.00
CA LYS A 431 9.73 17.77 1.50
C LYS A 431 9.05 18.20 2.78
N SER A 432 7.96 17.53 3.12
CA SER A 432 7.14 17.95 4.23
C SER A 432 6.93 16.87 5.29
N ILE A 433 7.03 17.32 6.53
CA ILE A 433 6.49 16.62 7.70
C ILE A 433 5.19 17.30 8.05
N ILE A 434 4.09 16.54 8.07
CA ILE A 434 2.73 17.07 8.13
C ILE A 434 2.00 16.48 9.32
N ARG A 435 1.17 17.29 9.98
CA ARG A 435 0.19 16.79 10.95
C ARG A 435 -1.02 16.27 10.21
N PRO A 436 -1.36 14.97 10.29
CA PRO A 436 -2.54 14.43 9.61
C PRO A 436 -3.84 15.14 10.02
N ASP A 437 -3.96 15.60 11.26
CA ASP A 437 -5.14 16.31 11.78
C ASP A 437 -5.31 17.73 11.18
N ALA A 438 -4.23 18.30 10.63
CA ALA A 438 -4.23 19.61 9.98
C ALA A 438 -4.62 19.55 8.49
N LEU A 439 -4.75 18.36 7.90
CA LEU A 439 -5.02 18.16 6.48
C LEU A 439 -6.43 18.54 6.08
N ASP A 440 -6.58 19.26 4.97
CA ASP A 440 -7.88 19.62 4.44
C ASP A 440 -8.75 18.37 4.12
N THR A 441 -10.06 18.51 4.28
CA THR A 441 -11.05 17.43 4.03
C THR A 441 -11.14 17.01 2.56
N THR A 442 -10.36 17.58 1.65
CA THR A 442 -10.18 17.10 0.28
C THR A 442 -9.03 16.09 0.15
N LEU A 443 -8.07 16.07 1.10
CA LEU A 443 -6.76 15.39 0.99
C LEU A 443 -5.93 15.76 -0.24
N MET A 444 -6.25 16.88 -0.88
CA MET A 444 -5.55 17.29 -2.09
C MET A 444 -4.05 17.49 -1.79
N ASN A 445 -3.20 16.91 -2.64
CA ASN A 445 -1.76 16.95 -2.46
C ASN A 445 -0.98 17.04 -3.78
N VAL A 446 0.28 17.45 -3.66
CA VAL A 446 1.28 17.46 -4.74
C VAL A 446 2.43 16.57 -4.28
N VAL A 447 2.14 15.28 -4.12
CA VAL A 447 3.03 14.23 -3.61
C VAL A 447 3.45 14.53 -2.17
N HIS A 448 4.49 15.33 -1.97
CA HIS A 448 5.08 15.57 -0.65
C HIS A 448 4.43 16.74 0.10
N HIS A 449 3.38 17.36 -0.43
CA HIS A 449 2.69 18.51 0.16
C HIS A 449 1.19 18.34 0.11
N PHE A 450 0.50 18.63 1.20
CA PHE A 450 -0.95 18.59 1.25
C PHE A 450 -1.53 19.99 1.45
N GLN A 451 -2.76 20.18 0.98
CA GLN A 451 -3.56 21.32 1.40
C GLN A 451 -3.92 21.19 2.89
N LEU A 452 -3.74 22.27 3.63
CA LEU A 452 -4.06 22.36 5.05
C LEU A 452 -5.45 22.98 5.26
N LYS A 453 -6.12 22.59 6.34
CA LYS A 453 -7.35 23.23 6.82
C LYS A 453 -7.08 24.70 7.14
N LYS A 454 -8.12 25.53 7.00
CA LYS A 454 -8.08 26.94 7.42
C LYS A 454 -7.63 27.05 8.88
N GLY A 455 -6.67 27.95 9.14
CA GLY A 455 -6.09 28.19 10.47
C GLY A 455 -4.76 27.47 10.70
N PHE A 456 -4.44 26.44 9.91
CA PHE A 456 -3.11 25.84 9.89
C PHE A 456 -2.21 26.51 8.86
N ARG A 457 -0.91 26.54 9.15
CA ARG A 457 0.13 27.07 8.26
C ARG A 457 1.34 26.13 8.18
N TYR A 458 2.11 26.30 7.13
CA TYR A 458 3.43 25.69 7.01
C TYR A 458 4.51 26.56 7.66
N ASN A 459 5.61 25.95 8.08
CA ASN A 459 6.86 26.65 8.41
C ASN A 459 8.00 26.08 7.58
N ASN A 460 8.83 26.95 7.02
CA ASN A 460 10.05 26.53 6.34
C ASN A 460 11.15 26.31 7.38
N VAL A 461 11.71 25.11 7.41
CA VAL A 461 12.84 24.76 8.26
C VAL A 461 14.09 25.46 7.71
N HIS A 462 14.84 26.11 8.60
CA HIS A 462 16.07 26.79 8.20
C HIS A 462 17.14 25.77 7.77
N GLN A 463 17.86 26.04 6.67
CA GLN A 463 18.86 25.11 6.11
C GLN A 463 20.01 24.79 7.09
N GLY A 464 20.36 25.73 7.98
CA GLY A 464 21.34 25.48 9.05
C GLY A 464 20.82 24.53 10.15
N THR A 465 19.52 24.24 10.18
CA THR A 465 18.88 23.30 11.12
C THR A 465 18.75 21.93 10.46
N ALA A 466 18.11 21.85 9.30
CA ALA A 466 17.97 20.61 8.56
C ALA A 466 17.92 20.88 7.04
N VAL A 467 18.48 19.94 6.29
CA VAL A 467 18.37 19.84 4.82
C VAL A 467 18.09 18.40 4.44
N ILE A 468 17.66 18.17 3.21
CA ILE A 468 17.50 16.82 2.67
C ILE A 468 18.50 16.59 1.54
N ASN A 469 19.24 15.50 1.63
CA ASN A 469 20.04 14.97 0.54
C ASN A 469 19.14 14.05 -0.30
N HIS A 470 18.83 14.46 -1.52
CA HIS A 470 18.03 13.69 -2.46
C HIS A 470 18.96 13.03 -3.47
N TYR A 471 19.18 11.72 -3.35
CA TYR A 471 20.02 10.91 -4.23
C TYR A 471 19.33 10.61 -5.56
N LYS A 472 18.90 11.69 -6.23
CA LYS A 472 18.06 11.67 -7.43
C LYS A 472 18.76 11.04 -8.63
N TYR A 473 20.05 11.35 -8.83
CA TYR A 473 20.84 10.98 -9.99
C TYR A 473 21.95 9.99 -9.59
N GLN A 474 21.55 8.82 -9.11
CA GLN A 474 22.48 7.72 -8.79
C GLN A 474 23.23 7.23 -10.04
N VAL A 475 24.07 6.21 -9.89
CA VAL A 475 24.71 5.55 -11.04
C VAL A 475 23.67 5.09 -12.06
N TRP A 476 24.10 4.95 -13.32
CA TRP A 476 23.18 4.77 -14.45
C TRP A 476 22.26 3.55 -14.28
N GLU A 477 22.80 2.44 -13.81
CA GLU A 477 22.05 1.20 -13.59
C GLU A 477 20.84 1.39 -12.66
N SER A 478 20.99 2.18 -11.60
CA SER A 478 19.90 2.52 -10.67
C SER A 478 18.99 3.60 -11.26
N PHE A 479 19.57 4.61 -11.93
CA PHE A 479 18.80 5.72 -12.48
C PHE A 479 17.86 5.29 -13.63
N ARG A 480 18.32 4.40 -14.52
CA ARG A 480 17.53 3.95 -15.68
C ARG A 480 16.21 3.29 -15.30
N ALA A 481 16.10 2.73 -14.08
CA ALA A 481 14.86 2.17 -13.56
C ALA A 481 13.70 3.19 -13.61
N LYS A 482 14.00 4.48 -13.41
CA LYS A 482 13.03 5.58 -13.49
C LYS A 482 12.38 5.70 -14.87
N PHE A 483 13.01 5.21 -15.95
CA PHE A 483 12.44 5.25 -17.30
C PHE A 483 11.27 4.28 -17.51
N TYR A 484 11.31 3.15 -16.82
CA TYR A 484 10.33 2.08 -16.98
C TYR A 484 9.13 2.27 -16.07
N ARG A 485 9.33 2.91 -14.90
CA ARG A 485 8.27 3.06 -13.92
C ARG A 485 8.30 4.39 -13.20
N ARG A 486 7.16 5.09 -13.22
CA ARG A 486 6.86 6.25 -12.38
C ARG A 486 5.52 6.05 -11.68
N VAL A 487 5.49 6.37 -10.39
CA VAL A 487 4.28 6.20 -9.56
C VAL A 487 3.41 7.47 -9.47
N ALA A 488 3.99 8.65 -9.69
CA ALA A 488 3.28 9.93 -9.61
C ALA A 488 2.20 10.07 -10.70
N THR A 489 1.01 10.53 -10.31
CA THR A 489 -0.18 10.56 -11.18
C THR A 489 -0.03 11.55 -12.33
N TYR A 490 0.55 12.72 -12.06
CA TYR A 490 0.60 13.84 -13.01
C TYR A 490 1.96 14.02 -13.69
N VAL A 491 2.89 13.08 -13.48
CA VAL A 491 4.21 13.13 -14.10
C VAL A 491 4.23 12.21 -15.31
N ALA A 492 4.53 12.81 -16.47
CA ALA A 492 4.66 12.09 -17.75
C ALA A 492 5.70 10.97 -17.64
N ASP A 493 5.44 9.86 -18.32
CA ASP A 493 6.42 8.79 -18.46
C ASP A 493 7.65 9.27 -19.22
N TRP A 494 8.80 8.67 -18.90
CA TRP A 494 10.04 9.14 -19.52
C TRP A 494 10.07 8.97 -21.03
N GLN A 495 9.38 7.94 -21.52
CA GLN A 495 9.28 7.64 -22.94
C GLN A 495 8.37 8.63 -23.69
N ASP A 496 7.52 9.38 -22.98
CA ASP A 496 6.70 10.44 -23.56
C ASP A 496 7.56 11.69 -23.79
N ASN A 497 7.41 12.33 -24.95
CA ASN A 497 8.09 13.58 -25.31
C ASN A 497 7.41 14.83 -24.72
N HIS A 498 6.30 14.64 -23.99
CA HIS A 498 5.68 15.73 -23.25
C HIS A 498 6.51 16.16 -22.03
N ASN A 499 6.61 17.48 -21.84
CA ASN A 499 7.25 18.13 -20.69
C ASN A 499 8.73 17.73 -20.47
N GLU A 500 9.49 17.52 -21.55
CA GLU A 500 10.94 17.22 -21.51
C GLU A 500 11.75 18.30 -20.74
N GLY A 501 11.33 19.56 -20.79
CA GLY A 501 11.97 20.66 -20.05
C GLY A 501 11.57 20.79 -18.57
N SER A 502 10.77 19.86 -18.03
CA SER A 502 10.33 19.93 -16.64
C SER A 502 11.47 19.60 -15.65
N ARG A 503 11.35 20.10 -14.42
CA ARG A 503 12.29 19.75 -13.32
C ARG A 503 12.22 18.29 -12.89
N ASP A 504 11.21 17.56 -13.38
CA ASP A 504 11.02 16.14 -13.14
C ASP A 504 11.88 15.29 -14.09
N ARG A 505 12.49 15.89 -15.12
CA ARG A 505 13.44 15.26 -16.06
C ARG A 505 14.89 15.54 -15.64
N ALA A 506 15.79 14.67 -16.09
CA ALA A 506 17.22 14.87 -15.94
C ALA A 506 17.69 15.80 -17.06
N PRO A 507 18.36 16.91 -16.72
CA PRO A 507 18.90 17.82 -17.72
C PRO A 507 19.80 17.13 -18.74
N GLY A 508 19.55 17.38 -20.03
CA GLY A 508 20.36 16.84 -21.13
C GLY A 508 20.20 15.34 -21.36
N LEU A 509 19.06 14.75 -20.95
CA LEU A 509 18.70 13.36 -21.21
C LEU A 509 17.37 13.31 -21.98
N GLY A 510 17.32 12.47 -23.02
CA GLY A 510 16.13 12.31 -23.86
C GLY A 510 15.08 11.37 -23.24
N THR A 511 14.27 10.75 -24.10
CA THR A 511 13.20 9.82 -23.74
C THR A 511 13.64 8.36 -23.68
N GLU A 512 14.85 8.06 -24.16
CA GLU A 512 15.42 6.71 -24.20
C GLU A 512 16.40 6.45 -23.05
N ALA A 513 16.39 5.21 -22.55
CA ALA A 513 17.28 4.76 -21.49
C ALA A 513 18.68 4.41 -22.03
N ILE A 514 19.37 5.39 -22.62
CA ILE A 514 20.76 5.28 -23.10
C ILE A 514 21.71 6.03 -22.17
N GLU A 515 22.75 5.37 -21.66
CA GLU A 515 23.74 5.97 -20.75
C GLU A 515 24.58 7.03 -21.47
N PRO A 516 24.59 8.29 -20.99
CA PRO A 516 25.55 9.26 -21.48
C PRO A 516 26.99 8.88 -21.11
N PRO A 517 27.99 9.03 -22.02
CA PRO A 517 29.38 8.67 -21.75
C PRO A 517 29.99 9.34 -20.49
N ASP A 518 29.48 10.52 -20.15
CA ASP A 518 29.91 11.34 -19.03
C ASP A 518 28.99 11.23 -17.79
N TRP A 519 27.97 10.35 -17.78
CA TRP A 519 26.97 10.28 -16.70
C TRP A 519 27.58 10.28 -15.30
N ARG A 520 28.61 9.45 -15.08
CA ARG A 520 29.32 9.34 -13.80
C ARG A 520 29.89 10.68 -13.28
N LEU A 521 30.15 11.64 -14.16
CA LEU A 521 30.73 12.95 -13.84
C LEU A 521 29.68 14.08 -13.76
N ARG A 522 28.41 13.80 -14.10
CA ARG A 522 27.33 14.80 -14.08
C ARG A 522 26.89 15.14 -12.65
N PHE A 523 26.23 16.29 -12.52
CA PHE A 523 25.60 16.77 -11.27
C PHE A 523 26.58 16.94 -10.08
N CYS A 524 27.85 17.25 -10.35
CA CYS A 524 28.86 17.54 -9.33
C CYS A 524 29.33 19.00 -9.39
N GLU A 525 28.47 19.93 -8.95
CA GLU A 525 28.83 21.35 -8.82
C GLU A 525 29.48 21.64 -7.46
N VAL A 526 29.03 20.94 -6.42
CA VAL A 526 29.54 21.03 -5.06
C VAL A 526 29.94 19.65 -4.56
N ARG A 527 31.15 19.56 -3.99
CA ARG A 527 31.56 18.42 -3.20
C ARG A 527 31.02 18.58 -1.78
N ASP A 528 30.10 17.72 -1.38
CA ASP A 528 29.40 17.75 -0.11
C ASP A 528 29.55 16.40 0.60
N THR A 529 30.35 16.38 1.67
CA THR A 529 30.60 15.18 2.49
C THR A 529 29.85 15.22 3.82
N GLY A 530 29.00 16.23 4.06
CA GLY A 530 28.45 16.47 5.40
C GLY A 530 27.69 15.27 5.97
N LEU A 531 26.81 14.66 5.17
CA LEU A 531 26.07 13.46 5.60
C LEU A 531 26.97 12.22 5.66
N LYS A 532 27.93 12.07 4.74
CA LYS A 532 28.91 10.98 4.78
C LYS A 532 29.71 11.00 6.10
N ASP A 533 30.27 12.16 6.43
CA ASP A 533 31.10 12.34 7.61
C ASP A 533 30.28 12.13 8.88
N PHE A 534 29.00 12.57 8.85
CA PHE A 534 28.05 12.31 9.92
C PHE A 534 27.74 10.82 10.10
N VAL A 535 27.42 10.10 9.03
CA VAL A 535 27.11 8.66 9.06
C VAL A 535 28.32 7.87 9.57
N LEU A 536 29.51 8.11 9.01
CA LEU A 536 30.73 7.41 9.43
C LEU A 536 31.13 7.75 10.87
N GLY A 537 30.92 8.99 11.31
CA GLY A 537 31.26 9.42 12.67
C GLY A 537 30.32 8.91 13.76
N ASN A 538 29.04 8.65 13.42
CA ASN A 538 28.01 8.34 14.42
C ASN A 538 27.45 6.92 14.35
N LEU A 539 27.41 6.29 13.17
CA LEU A 539 26.77 4.99 12.96
C LEU A 539 27.75 3.87 12.63
N ALA A 540 28.93 4.17 12.07
CA ALA A 540 29.91 3.14 11.79
C ALA A 540 30.45 2.54 13.10
N ASP A 541 30.58 1.22 13.11
CA ASP A 541 31.20 0.51 14.22
C ASP A 541 32.66 0.96 14.38
N LYS A 542 33.05 1.36 15.60
CA LYS A 542 34.38 1.92 15.86
C LYS A 542 35.53 0.95 15.60
N SER A 543 35.27 -0.36 15.67
CA SER A 543 36.30 -1.39 15.54
C SER A 543 36.42 -1.92 14.12
N THR A 544 35.29 -2.07 13.42
CA THR A 544 35.22 -2.71 12.10
C THR A 544 34.95 -1.72 10.97
N GLY A 545 34.46 -0.51 11.27
CA GLY A 545 34.00 0.47 10.28
C GLY A 545 32.72 0.08 9.54
N ILE A 546 32.10 -1.04 9.92
CA ILE A 546 30.90 -1.58 9.28
C ILE A 546 29.68 -0.76 9.70
N LEU A 547 28.80 -0.46 8.73
CA LEU A 547 27.57 0.29 8.99
C LEU A 547 26.44 -0.66 9.42
N PRO A 548 25.43 -0.18 10.17
CA PRO A 548 24.42 -1.06 10.74
C PRO A 548 23.55 -1.76 9.68
N TRP A 549 23.35 -1.15 8.52
CA TRP A 549 22.63 -1.74 7.40
C TRP A 549 23.43 -2.81 6.64
N ASP A 550 24.76 -2.78 6.68
CA ASP A 550 25.58 -3.81 6.05
C ASP A 550 25.48 -5.16 6.78
N ARG A 551 25.20 -5.13 8.10
CA ARG A 551 24.96 -6.33 8.91
C ARG A 551 23.66 -7.04 8.53
N SER A 552 22.74 -6.37 7.84
CA SER A 552 21.46 -6.95 7.45
C SER A 552 21.56 -7.97 6.30
N LEU A 553 22.69 -8.01 5.59
CA LEU A 553 22.95 -8.88 4.45
C LEU A 553 23.81 -10.12 4.79
N GLY A 554 24.25 -10.27 6.05
CA GLY A 554 25.14 -11.35 6.47
C GLY A 554 24.71 -11.99 7.79
N HIS A 555 24.30 -13.26 7.72
CA HIS A 555 24.15 -14.26 8.78
C HIS A 555 23.52 -13.91 10.14
N THR A 556 22.65 -14.84 10.56
CA THR A 556 22.20 -15.10 11.92
C THR A 556 23.32 -14.98 12.94
N ASP A 557 23.32 -13.90 13.72
CA ASP A 557 23.83 -13.88 15.09
C ASP A 557 23.07 -12.81 15.88
N ILE A 558 21.85 -13.16 16.30
CA ILE A 558 21.24 -12.53 17.47
C ILE A 558 21.52 -13.47 18.65
N GLN A 559 22.70 -13.34 19.22
CA GLN A 559 22.90 -13.52 20.66
C GLN A 559 23.93 -12.50 21.14
N GLN A 560 23.52 -11.75 22.17
CA GLN A 560 24.30 -10.80 22.95
C GLN A 560 24.55 -9.45 22.26
N ILE A 561 23.83 -8.42 22.70
CA ILE A 561 24.35 -7.46 23.69
C ILE A 561 23.14 -6.78 24.37
N GLN A 562 23.30 -6.62 25.67
CA GLN A 562 22.38 -6.22 26.76
C GLN A 562 21.31 -5.17 26.47
#